data_AF-C9ZG25-F1
#
_entry.id   AF-C9ZG25-F1
#
_cell.length_a   1.000
_cell.length_b   1.000
_cell.length_c   1.000
_cell.angle_alpha   90.00
_cell.angle_beta   90.00
_cell.angle_gamma   90.00
#
_symmetry.space_group_name_H-M   'P 1'
#
loop_
_entity.id
_entity.type
_entity.pdbx_description
1 polymer ?
#
loop_
_entity_poly.entity_id
_entity_poly.type
_entity_poly.pdbx_seq_one_letter_code
_entity_poly.pdbx_strand_id
1 'polypeptide(L)' 'MLPPQARQLRHALIEALEQMKAFYRGEQVVLVWDGLSAHWSRAMRAWVAEQDWLTLERLPAYAPELNPVELLWSSLK' A
#
# COMPACT_ATOMS: atom_id res chain seq x y z
N MET A 1 -9.01 17.78 11.59
CA MET A 1 -9.94 16.63 11.65
C MET A 1 -10.00 16.03 10.24
N LEU A 2 -9.56 14.78 10.03
CA LEU A 2 -9.58 14.16 8.70
C LEU A 2 -11.03 13.77 8.31
N PRO A 3 -11.43 13.84 7.03
CA PRO A 3 -12.78 13.51 6.61
C PRO A 3 -13.11 12.03 6.89
N PRO A 4 -14.40 11.67 7.12
CA PRO A 4 -14.83 10.33 7.50
C PRO A 4 -14.36 9.22 6.55
N GLN A 5 -14.21 9.56 5.26
CA GLN A 5 -13.76 8.66 4.19
C GLN A 5 -12.31 8.19 4.38
N ALA A 6 -11.43 9.04 4.92
CA ALA A 6 -10.03 8.72 5.16
C ALA A 6 -9.84 7.63 6.24
N ARG A 7 -10.81 7.47 7.15
CA ARG A 7 -10.80 6.41 8.17
C ARG A 7 -11.21 5.04 7.60
N GLN A 8 -12.04 5.01 6.57
CA GLN A 8 -12.45 3.75 5.91
C GLN A 8 -11.28 3.15 5.12
N LEU A 9 -10.57 4.01 4.38
CA LEU A 9 -9.48 3.61 3.47
C LEU A 9 -8.32 2.90 4.18
N ARG A 10 -7.94 3.35 5.38
CA ARG A 10 -6.83 2.75 6.14
C ARG A 10 -7.11 1.33 6.64
N HIS A 11 -8.36 0.99 6.99
CA HIS A 11 -8.68 -0.36 7.45
C HIS A 11 -8.76 -1.31 6.26
N ALA A 12 -9.38 -0.86 5.16
CA ALA A 12 -9.43 -1.63 3.91
C ALA A 12 -8.02 -1.94 3.36
N LEU A 13 -7.07 -1.02 3.51
CA LEU A 13 -5.68 -1.26 3.13
C LEU A 13 -5.02 -2.36 3.98
N ILE A 14 -5.23 -2.35 5.29
CA ILE A 14 -4.69 -3.40 6.18
C ILE A 14 -5.30 -4.76 5.81
N GLU A 15 -6.61 -4.83 5.61
CA GLU A 15 -7.30 -6.06 5.19
C GLU A 15 -6.76 -6.59 3.85
N ALA A 16 -6.46 -5.72 2.89
CA ALA A 16 -5.84 -6.11 1.63
C ALA A 16 -4.44 -6.69 1.84
N LEU A 17 -3.63 -6.08 2.72
CA LEU A 17 -2.29 -6.60 3.04
C LEU A 17 -2.34 -7.93 3.82
N GLU A 18 -3.36 -8.16 4.64
CA GLU A 18 -3.61 -9.45 5.28
C GLU A 18 -3.94 -10.55 4.24
N GLN A 19 -4.73 -10.21 3.22
CA GLN A 19 -4.99 -11.13 2.10
C GLN A 19 -3.70 -11.44 1.32
N MET A 20 -2.84 -10.43 1.10
CA MET A 20 -1.53 -10.64 0.47
C MET A 20 -0.63 -11.56 1.30
N LYS A 21 -0.60 -11.39 2.63
CA LYS A 21 0.15 -12.28 3.54
C LYS A 21 -0.28 -13.74 3.39
N ALA A 22 -1.59 -13.97 3.27
CA ALA A 22 -2.14 -15.30 3.08
C ALA A 22 -1.76 -15.90 1.72
N PHE A 23 -1.74 -15.06 0.68
CA PHE A 23 -1.39 -15.46 -0.68
C PHE A 23 0.11 -15.79 -0.83
N TYR A 24 1.00 -14.90 -0.36
CA TYR A 24 2.46 -15.05 -0.44
C TYR A 24 3.06 -15.76 0.79
N ARG A 25 2.35 -16.75 1.32
CA ARG A 25 2.71 -17.38 2.60
C ARG A 25 4.12 -17.98 2.54
N GLY A 26 5.01 -17.48 3.40
CA GLY A 26 6.40 -17.95 3.49
C GLY A 26 7.38 -17.22 2.57
N GLU A 27 6.91 -16.24 1.80
CA GLU A 27 7.74 -15.40 0.94
C GLU A 27 7.99 -14.03 1.58
N GLN A 28 9.08 -13.39 1.16
CA GLN A 28 9.40 -12.01 1.49
C GLN A 28 8.86 -11.10 0.39
N VAL A 29 8.07 -10.09 0.78
CA VAL A 29 7.41 -9.17 -0.15
C VAL A 29 7.96 -7.77 0.02
N VAL A 30 8.32 -7.15 -1.10
CA VAL A 30 8.63 -5.71 -1.18
C VAL A 30 7.45 -5.01 -1.84
N LEU A 31 6.74 -4.17 -1.08
CA LEU A 31 5.64 -3.36 -1.59
C LEU A 31 6.14 -1.95 -1.89
N VAL A 32 6.14 -1.60 -3.18
CA VAL A 32 6.42 -0.24 -3.66
C VAL A 32 5.09 0.48 -3.87
N TRP A 33 4.88 1.60 -3.18
CA TRP A 33 3.63 2.36 -3.27
C TRP A 33 3.83 3.87 -3.23
N ASP A 34 2.82 4.60 -3.71
CA ASP A 34 2.90 6.03 -3.97
C ASP A 34 2.81 6.91 -2.69
N GLY A 35 2.76 8.23 -2.93
CA GLY A 35 2.68 9.23 -1.87
C GLY A 35 1.30 9.41 -1.22
N LEU A 36 0.30 8.55 -1.49
CA LEU A 36 -1.04 8.72 -0.91
C LEU A 36 -0.97 8.70 0.62
N SER A 37 -1.54 9.73 1.27
CA SER A 37 -1.39 9.94 2.72
C SER A 37 -1.89 8.78 3.59
N ALA A 38 -2.82 7.97 3.08
CA ALA A 38 -3.33 6.78 3.77
C ALA A 38 -2.23 5.71 3.99
N HIS A 39 -1.35 5.50 2.99
CA HIS A 39 -0.21 4.57 3.06
C HIS A 39 0.77 4.95 4.17
N TRP A 40 0.86 6.24 4.49
CA TRP A 40 1.85 6.78 5.43
C TRP A 40 1.26 7.15 6.79
N SER A 41 0.02 6.74 7.07
CA SER A 41 -0.62 6.99 8.36
C SER A 41 0.12 6.31 9.52
N ARG A 42 0.03 6.88 10.73
CA ARG A 42 0.65 6.29 11.94
C ARG A 42 0.18 4.86 12.20
N ALA A 43 -1.10 4.58 11.99
CA ALA A 43 -1.67 3.24 12.17
C ALA A 43 -1.07 2.24 11.17
N MET A 44 -0.93 2.64 9.90
CA MET A 44 -0.31 1.79 8.88
C MET A 44 1.16 1.50 9.21
N ARG A 45 1.94 2.53 9.58
CA ARG A 45 3.34 2.34 9.97
C ARG A 45 3.51 1.43 11.20
N ALA A 46 2.61 1.55 12.18
CA ALA A 46 2.62 0.68 13.35
C ALA A 46 2.33 -0.78 12.97
N TRP A 47 1.32 -1.02 12.15
CA TRP A 47 0.97 -2.37 11.68
C TRP A 47 2.09 -3.01 10.86
N VAL A 48 2.71 -2.26 9.94
CA VAL A 48 3.83 -2.75 9.10
C VAL A 48 5.04 -3.12 9.94
N ALA A 49 5.35 -2.36 11.00
CA ALA A 49 6.51 -2.64 11.85
C ALA A 49 6.42 -4.00 12.56
N GLU A 50 5.23 -4.59 12.65
CA GLU A 50 4.98 -5.92 13.21
C GLU A 50 5.04 -7.04 12.14
N GLN A 51 5.31 -6.71 10.87
CA GLN A 51 5.36 -7.66 9.77
C GLN A 51 6.82 -7.95 9.34
N ASP A 52 7.31 -9.14 9.68
CA ASP A 52 8.64 -9.64 9.33
C ASP A 52 8.79 -10.09 7.86
N TRP A 53 7.66 -10.22 7.15
CA TRP A 53 7.57 -10.68 5.76
C TRP A 53 7.44 -9.54 4.75
N LEU A 54 7.27 -8.30 5.21
CA LEU A 54 6.89 -7.15 4.37
C LEU A 54 7.87 -5.99 4.52
N THR A 55 8.51 -5.60 3.42
CA THR A 55 9.28 -4.36 3.32
C THR A 55 8.48 -3.33 2.51
N LEU A 56 8.45 -2.08 2.98
CA LEU A 56 7.78 -0.99 2.27
C LEU A 56 8.79 -0.04 1.64
N GLU A 57 8.58 0.26 0.36
CA GLU A 57 9.36 1.23 -0.39
C GLU A 57 8.46 2.33 -0.95
N ARG A 58 8.95 3.57 -0.93
CA ARG A 58 8.21 4.73 -1.44
C ARG A 58 8.55 4.96 -2.91
N LEU A 59 7.53 5.00 -3.76
CA LEU A 59 7.71 5.50 -5.12
C LEU A 59 8.05 7.00 -5.09
N PRO A 60 9.07 7.47 -5.84
CA PRO A 60 9.37 8.88 -5.97
C PRO A 60 8.14 9.69 -6.37
N ALA A 61 7.99 10.89 -5.81
CA ALA A 61 6.90 11.78 -6.22
C ALA A 61 7.12 12.22 -7.67
N TYR A 62 6.07 12.20 -8.48
CA TYR A 62 6.10 12.59 -9.91
C TYR A 62 6.94 11.67 -10.81
N ALA A 63 6.67 10.37 -10.76
CA ALA A 63 7.14 9.41 -11.76
C ALA A 63 6.00 8.48 -12.24
N PRO A 64 4.92 9.02 -12.84
CA PRO A 64 3.81 8.21 -13.38
C PRO A 64 4.29 7.16 -14.39
N GLU A 65 5.34 7.45 -15.15
CA GLU A 65 6.01 6.51 -16.05
C GLU A 65 6.66 5.30 -15.33
N LEU A 66 6.96 5.45 -14.04
CA LEU A 66 7.50 4.38 -13.18
C LEU A 66 6.41 3.70 -12.34
N ASN A 67 5.15 4.15 -12.44
CA ASN A 67 4.03 3.52 -11.78
C ASN A 67 3.32 2.57 -12.75
N PRO A 68 3.65 1.26 -12.77
CA PRO A 68 3.05 0.32 -13.71
C PRO A 68 1.52 0.20 -13.53
N VAL A 69 0.99 0.61 -12.38
CA VAL A 69 -0.46 0.65 -12.15
C VAL A 69 -1.16 1.65 -13.09
N GLU A 70 -0.52 2.78 -13.44
CA GLU A 70 -1.13 3.75 -14.36
C GLU A 70 -1.25 3.19 -15.77
N LEU A 71 -0.24 2.43 -16.21
CA LEU A 71 -0.29 1.69 -17.47
C LEU A 71 -1.39 0.62 -17.43
N LEU A 72 -1.51 -0.13 -16.33
CA LEU A 72 -2.58 -1.11 -16.16
C LEU A 72 -3.98 -0.47 -16.26
N TRP A 73 -4.21 0.65 -15.56
CA TRP A 73 -5.47 1.38 -15.65
C TRP A 73 -5.72 2.00 -17.03
N SER A 74 -4.68 2.36 -17.77
CA SER A 74 -4.82 2.82 -19.16
C SER A 74 -5.30 1.70 -20.09
N SER A 75 -4.90 0.45 -19.85
CA SER A 75 -5.31 -0.73 -20.63
C SER A 75 -6.68 -1.29 -20.28
N LEU A 76 -7.27 -0.86 -19.16
CA LEU A 76 -8.60 -1.28 -18.68
C LEU A 76 -9.71 -0.27 -19.03
N LYS A 77 -9.38 0.81 -19.77
CA LYS A 77 -10.38 1.65 -20.44
C LYS A 77 -10.86 0.98 -21.71
#